data_AF-A0A812R1B4-F1
#
_entry.id   AF-A0A812R1B4-F1
#
_cell.length_a   1.000
_cell.length_b   1.000
_cell.length_c   1.000
_cell.angle_alpha   90.00
_cell.angle_beta   90.00
_cell.angle_gamma   90.00
#
_symmetry.space_group_name_H-M   'P 1'
#
loop_
_entity.id
_entity.type
_entity.pdbx_description
1 polymer ?
#
loop_
_entity_poly.entity_id
_entity_poly.type
_entity_poly.pdbx_seq_one_letter_code
_entity_poly.pdbx_strand_id
1 'polypeptide(L)'
;MAEAVSAETLTANLASVVSGLKALAQSGTGCQERLDGQLARLKELFRQERVTPLATATIAGAIGQLLLPGPHGVGGSGVYAKDGATPASRCFNVRFMKDLAAMVMEALPDFAEAEFKMMGWVFPTAYLDEGQMRQLLARAAEIQVGLRPLPHCDACRAHLGHVVDFVREKMPRLNATLSEFLQLYCKKVKQSGL
;
A
#
# COMPACT_ATOMS: atom_id res chain seq x y z
N MET A 1 17.38 20.15 -20.63
CA MET A 1 16.64 19.25 -21.55
C MET A 1 16.84 17.77 -21.24
N ALA A 2 18.01 17.31 -20.79
CA ALA A 2 18.22 15.90 -20.43
C ALA A 2 17.43 15.41 -19.18
N GLU A 3 17.28 16.25 -18.16
CA GLU A 3 16.53 15.89 -16.94
C GLU A 3 15.03 15.69 -17.17
N ALA A 4 14.42 16.51 -18.04
CA ALA A 4 12.99 16.41 -18.37
C ALA A 4 12.68 15.10 -19.14
N VAL A 5 13.55 14.72 -20.08
CA VAL A 5 13.42 13.47 -20.85
C VAL A 5 13.63 12.24 -19.96
N SER A 6 14.51 12.32 -18.95
CA SER A 6 14.71 11.25 -17.96
C SER A 6 13.47 11.05 -17.10
N ALA A 7 12.91 12.13 -16.56
CA ALA A 7 11.71 12.09 -15.71
C ALA A 7 10.46 11.59 -16.47
N GLU A 8 10.29 11.97 -17.75
CA GLU A 8 9.18 11.50 -18.59
C GLU A 8 9.30 10.01 -18.92
N THR A 9 10.52 9.54 -19.25
CA THR A 9 10.80 8.13 -19.51
C THR A 9 10.59 7.27 -18.26
N LEU A 10 10.91 7.81 -17.08
CA LEU A 10 10.72 7.13 -15.80
C LEU A 10 9.25 7.04 -15.39
N THR A 11 8.51 8.13 -15.55
CA THR A 11 7.06 8.15 -15.28
C THR A 11 6.35 7.13 -16.16
N ALA A 12 6.76 7.01 -17.43
CA ALA A 12 6.27 5.98 -18.34
C ALA A 12 6.66 4.55 -17.91
N ASN A 13 7.91 4.33 -17.47
CA ASN A 13 8.38 3.03 -16.98
C ASN A 13 7.67 2.58 -15.70
N LEU A 14 7.51 3.48 -14.72
CA LEU A 14 6.79 3.18 -13.50
C LEU A 14 5.31 2.92 -13.77
N ALA A 15 4.67 3.75 -14.60
CA ALA A 15 3.29 3.55 -15.02
C ALA A 15 3.11 2.19 -15.72
N SER A 16 4.07 1.77 -16.55
CA SER A 16 4.07 0.45 -17.20
C SER A 16 4.16 -0.68 -16.18
N VAL A 17 5.05 -0.59 -15.18
CA VAL A 17 5.22 -1.62 -14.15
C VAL A 17 4.00 -1.70 -13.24
N VAL A 18 3.47 -0.55 -12.80
CA VAL A 18 2.22 -0.48 -12.02
C VAL A 18 1.05 -1.05 -12.81
N SER A 19 0.94 -0.76 -14.11
CA SER A 19 -0.10 -1.32 -14.98
C SER A 19 0.05 -2.83 -15.12
N GLY A 20 1.29 -3.33 -15.23
CA GLY A 20 1.59 -4.75 -15.24
C GLY A 20 1.18 -5.46 -13.95
N LEU A 21 1.45 -4.85 -12.78
CA LEU A 21 1.01 -5.37 -11.48
C LEU A 21 -0.51 -5.40 -11.35
N LYS A 22 -1.20 -4.34 -11.77
CA LYS A 22 -2.68 -4.29 -11.78
C LYS A 22 -3.28 -5.33 -12.72
N ALA A 23 -2.70 -5.47 -13.92
CA ALA A 23 -3.14 -6.49 -14.89
C ALA A 23 -2.94 -7.90 -14.33
N LEU A 24 -1.85 -8.15 -13.60
CA LEU A 24 -1.60 -9.43 -12.94
C LEU A 24 -2.60 -9.70 -11.80
N ALA A 25 -2.96 -8.68 -11.02
CA ALA A 25 -4.00 -8.80 -9.99
C ALA A 25 -5.37 -9.11 -10.61
N GLN A 26 -5.68 -8.53 -11.77
CA GLN A 26 -6.95 -8.72 -12.48
C GLN A 26 -7.02 -10.04 -13.26
N SER A 27 -5.90 -10.55 -13.76
CA SER A 27 -5.87 -11.76 -14.59
C SER A 27 -6.21 -13.02 -13.80
N GLY A 28 -6.05 -13.00 -12.47
CA GLY A 28 -6.37 -14.14 -11.60
C GLY A 28 -5.54 -15.40 -11.86
N THR A 29 -4.47 -15.28 -12.64
CA THR A 29 -3.64 -16.41 -13.12
C THR A 29 -2.58 -16.87 -12.11
N GLY A 30 -2.48 -16.25 -10.93
CA GLY A 30 -1.59 -16.74 -9.87
C GLY A 30 -0.09 -16.81 -10.24
N CYS A 31 0.38 -16.09 -11.27
CA CYS A 31 1.69 -16.34 -11.86
C CYS A 31 2.83 -15.65 -11.08
N GLN A 32 3.41 -16.39 -10.13
CA GLN A 32 4.46 -15.91 -9.24
C GLN A 32 5.72 -15.46 -9.99
N GLU A 33 6.17 -16.15 -11.03
CA GLU A 33 7.35 -15.76 -11.82
C GLU A 33 7.19 -14.38 -12.47
N ARG A 34 5.98 -14.07 -12.95
CA ARG A 34 5.66 -12.73 -13.50
C ARG A 34 5.69 -11.67 -12.41
N LEU A 35 5.18 -11.96 -11.22
CA LEU A 35 5.29 -11.04 -10.08
C LEU A 35 6.75 -10.79 -9.73
N ASP A 36 7.55 -11.84 -9.60
CA ASP A 36 8.96 -11.76 -9.25
C ASP A 36 9.73 -10.86 -10.22
N GLY A 37 9.44 -10.97 -11.52
CA GLY A 37 9.99 -10.09 -12.55
C GLY A 37 9.57 -8.61 -12.40
N GLN A 38 8.31 -8.34 -12.06
CA GLN A 38 7.83 -6.97 -11.83
C GLN A 38 8.46 -6.36 -10.56
N LEU A 39 8.61 -7.13 -9.48
CA LEU A 39 9.25 -6.68 -8.25
C LEU A 39 10.75 -6.38 -8.46
N ALA A 40 11.44 -7.22 -9.24
CA ALA A 40 12.82 -6.95 -9.64
C ALA A 40 12.94 -5.64 -10.44
N ARG A 41 12.01 -5.40 -11.38
CA ARG A 41 12.00 -4.16 -12.15
C ARG A 41 11.74 -2.93 -11.27
N LEU A 42 10.81 -3.01 -10.31
CA LEU A 42 10.57 -1.94 -9.35
C LEU A 42 11.82 -1.62 -8.52
N LYS A 43 12.51 -2.65 -8.02
CA LYS A 43 13.73 -2.45 -7.23
C LYS A 43 14.81 -1.69 -8.00
N GLU A 44 14.96 -2.00 -9.28
CA GLU A 44 15.92 -1.34 -10.14
C GLU A 44 15.54 0.11 -10.44
N LEU A 45 14.24 0.41 -10.58
CA LEU A 45 13.76 1.79 -10.69
C LEU A 45 14.03 2.58 -9.40
N PHE A 46 13.86 1.97 -8.22
CA PHE A 46 14.10 2.62 -6.93
C PHE A 46 15.57 2.96 -6.66
N ARG A 47 16.50 2.22 -7.27
CA ARG A 47 17.94 2.51 -7.14
C ARG A 47 18.38 3.72 -7.95
N GLN A 48 17.63 4.05 -8.99
CA GLN A 48 18.04 5.06 -9.96
C GLN A 48 17.53 6.45 -9.59
N GLU A 49 16.36 6.55 -8.95
CA GLU A 49 15.71 7.83 -8.70
C GLU A 49 14.93 7.89 -7.38
N ARG A 50 14.65 9.13 -6.92
CA ARG A 50 13.80 9.38 -5.75
C ARG A 50 12.33 9.16 -6.12
N VAL A 51 11.68 8.25 -5.42
CA VAL A 51 10.25 7.94 -5.60
C VAL A 51 9.40 8.96 -4.85
N THR A 52 8.40 9.54 -5.51
CA THR A 52 7.47 10.50 -4.88
C THR A 52 6.47 9.79 -3.96
N PRO A 53 5.88 10.48 -2.96
CA PRO A 53 4.86 9.89 -2.08
C PRO A 53 3.70 9.25 -2.84
N LEU A 54 3.19 9.92 -3.89
CA LEU A 54 2.11 9.42 -4.73
C LEU A 54 2.52 8.15 -5.50
N ALA A 55 3.74 8.09 -6.02
CA ALA A 55 4.27 6.90 -6.67
C ALA A 55 4.40 5.74 -5.68
N THR A 56 4.96 5.99 -4.50
CA THR A 56 5.09 5.01 -3.41
C THR A 56 3.73 4.43 -3.00
N ALA A 57 2.73 5.30 -2.78
CA ALA A 57 1.37 4.89 -2.47
C ALA A 57 0.73 4.07 -3.61
N THR A 58 0.92 4.47 -4.86
CA THR A 58 0.40 3.77 -6.03
C THR A 58 0.98 2.36 -6.17
N ILE A 59 2.29 2.21 -5.93
CA ILE A 59 2.98 0.92 -5.96
C ILE A 59 2.48 0.02 -4.83
N ALA A 60 2.42 0.56 -3.61
CA ALA A 60 1.90 -0.15 -2.45
C ALA A 60 0.47 -0.66 -2.70
N GLY A 61 -0.40 0.19 -3.25
CA GLY A 61 -1.77 -0.20 -3.60
C GLY A 61 -1.84 -1.27 -4.69
N ALA A 62 -1.04 -1.16 -5.75
CA ALA A 62 -0.98 -2.18 -6.80
C ALA A 62 -0.51 -3.54 -6.25
N ILE A 63 0.47 -3.53 -5.33
CA ILE A 63 0.93 -4.75 -4.65
C ILE A 63 -0.14 -5.31 -3.70
N GLY A 64 -0.84 -4.45 -2.97
CA GLY A 64 -1.95 -4.85 -2.12
C GLY A 64 -3.03 -5.58 -2.90
N GLN A 65 -3.36 -5.13 -4.12
CA GLN A 65 -4.38 -5.75 -4.96
C GLN A 65 -4.04 -7.19 -5.38
N LEU A 66 -2.77 -7.57 -5.43
CA LEU A 66 -2.36 -8.94 -5.78
C LEU A 66 -2.84 -9.99 -4.77
N LEU A 67 -3.02 -9.59 -3.51
CA LEU A 67 -3.49 -10.47 -2.44
C LEU A 67 -5.00 -10.72 -2.52
N LEU A 68 -5.76 -9.84 -3.16
CA LEU A 68 -7.21 -10.00 -3.29
C LEU A 68 -7.51 -11.10 -4.33
N PRO A 69 -8.46 -12.01 -4.06
CA PRO A 69 -8.92 -12.95 -5.07
C PRO A 69 -9.58 -12.17 -6.22
N GLY A 70 -9.02 -12.29 -7.43
CA GLY A 70 -9.54 -11.60 -8.61
C GLY A 70 -10.90 -12.16 -9.08
N PRO A 71 -11.77 -11.33 -9.69
CA PRO A 71 -13.12 -11.74 -10.13
C PRO A 71 -13.13 -12.77 -11.27
N HIS A 72 -11.99 -12.99 -11.94
CA HIS A 72 -11.84 -13.94 -13.05
C HIS A 72 -10.85 -15.08 -12.76
N GLY A 73 -10.41 -15.23 -11.51
CA GLY A 73 -9.48 -16.28 -11.12
C GLY A 73 -10.16 -17.65 -11.17
N VAL A 74 -9.82 -18.46 -12.16
CA VAL A 74 -10.08 -19.91 -12.12
C VAL A 74 -9.31 -20.46 -10.91
N GLY A 75 -10.00 -20.63 -9.78
CA GLY A 75 -9.43 -21.13 -8.52
C GLY A 75 -9.18 -20.11 -7.40
N GLY A 76 -9.55 -18.83 -7.54
CA GLY A 76 -9.54 -17.86 -6.42
C GLY A 76 -8.17 -17.62 -5.73
N SER A 77 -7.05 -17.96 -6.36
CA SER A 77 -5.72 -17.85 -5.75
C SER A 77 -5.09 -16.48 -6.07
N GLY A 78 -5.11 -15.57 -5.10
CA GLY A 78 -4.29 -14.36 -5.11
C GLY A 78 -2.79 -14.71 -5.08
N VAL A 79 -1.94 -13.82 -5.58
CA VAL A 79 -0.48 -13.99 -5.49
C VAL A 79 0.01 -13.23 -4.27
N TYR A 80 0.76 -13.90 -3.39
CA TYR A 80 1.30 -13.24 -2.22
C TYR A 80 2.68 -12.66 -2.50
N ALA A 81 2.83 -11.36 -2.34
CA ALA A 81 4.08 -10.67 -2.66
C ALA A 81 5.26 -11.00 -1.74
N LYS A 82 5.05 -11.76 -0.66
CA LYS A 82 6.12 -12.33 0.18
C LYS A 82 6.48 -13.77 -0.20
N ASP A 83 5.68 -14.44 -1.02
CA ASP A 83 6.06 -15.73 -1.60
C ASP A 83 6.95 -15.52 -2.82
N GLY A 84 7.47 -16.59 -3.40
CA GLY A 84 8.32 -16.52 -4.60
C GLY A 84 8.31 -17.85 -5.32
N ALA A 85 8.54 -17.84 -6.63
CA ALA A 85 8.50 -19.06 -7.44
C ALA A 85 9.60 -20.06 -7.01
N THR A 86 10.65 -19.54 -6.39
CA THR A 86 11.78 -20.29 -5.84
C THR A 86 12.14 -19.77 -4.44
N PRO A 87 12.91 -20.53 -3.62
CA PRO A 87 13.39 -20.04 -2.34
C PRO A 87 14.22 -18.74 -2.43
N ALA A 88 15.02 -18.60 -3.50
CA ALA A 88 15.80 -17.39 -3.75
C ALA A 88 14.90 -16.19 -4.05
N SER A 89 13.89 -16.40 -4.90
CA SER A 89 12.87 -15.39 -5.20
C SER A 89 12.09 -14.99 -3.94
N ARG A 90 11.67 -15.97 -3.12
CA ARG A 90 10.97 -15.70 -1.85
C ARG A 90 11.81 -14.81 -0.93
N CYS A 91 13.09 -15.11 -0.76
CA CYS A 91 14.01 -14.29 0.04
C CYS A 91 14.13 -12.87 -0.51
N PHE A 92 14.24 -12.72 -1.83
CA PHE A 92 14.27 -11.43 -2.50
C PHE A 92 12.98 -10.64 -2.27
N ASN A 93 11.81 -11.28 -2.47
CA ASN A 93 10.50 -10.68 -2.33
C ASN A 93 10.23 -10.22 -0.89
N VAL A 94 10.55 -11.04 0.11
CA VAL A 94 10.46 -10.65 1.53
C VAL A 94 11.29 -9.40 1.82
N ARG A 95 12.53 -9.35 1.30
CA ARG A 95 13.40 -8.18 1.48
C ARG A 95 12.84 -6.95 0.76
N PHE A 96 12.39 -7.11 -0.49
CA PHE A 96 11.77 -6.04 -1.26
C PHE A 96 10.56 -5.46 -0.53
N MET A 97 9.68 -6.30 0.03
CA MET A 97 8.51 -5.85 0.77
C MET A 97 8.88 -5.09 2.04
N LYS A 98 9.96 -5.49 2.72
CA LYS A 98 10.49 -4.75 3.88
C LYS A 98 11.03 -3.38 3.45
N ASP A 99 11.79 -3.33 2.36
CA ASP A 99 12.35 -2.09 1.82
C ASP A 99 11.20 -1.14 1.37
N LEU A 100 10.17 -1.68 0.72
CA LEU A 100 8.97 -0.93 0.32
C LEU A 100 8.20 -0.40 1.53
N ALA A 101 7.98 -1.22 2.56
CA ALA A 101 7.34 -0.76 3.78
C ALA A 101 8.12 0.39 4.44
N ALA A 102 9.45 0.31 4.47
CA ALA A 102 10.29 1.41 4.95
C ALA A 102 10.13 2.68 4.11
N MET A 103 10.15 2.57 2.77
CA MET A 103 9.92 3.72 1.88
C MET A 103 8.53 4.35 2.07
N VAL A 104 7.49 3.54 2.30
CA VAL A 104 6.15 4.06 2.62
C VAL A 104 6.19 4.86 3.92
N MET A 105 6.87 4.35 4.97
CA MET A 105 6.99 5.07 6.25
C MET A 105 7.83 6.34 6.16
N GLU A 106 8.88 6.35 5.34
CA GLU A 106 9.67 7.55 5.08
C GLU A 106 8.85 8.62 4.35
N ALA A 107 7.99 8.24 3.41
CA ALA A 107 7.13 9.15 2.66
C ALA A 107 5.83 9.52 3.40
N LEU A 108 5.45 8.77 4.44
CA LEU A 108 4.20 8.92 5.18
C LEU A 108 3.93 10.33 5.72
N PRO A 109 4.93 11.10 6.24
CA PRO A 109 4.70 12.47 6.69
C PRO A 109 4.13 13.38 5.60
N ASP A 110 4.46 13.11 4.34
CA ASP A 110 4.02 13.88 3.17
C ASP A 110 2.72 13.35 2.54
N PHE A 111 2.15 12.26 3.06
CA PHE A 111 0.90 11.71 2.54
C PHE A 111 -0.26 12.67 2.79
N ALA A 112 -1.11 12.81 1.78
CA ALA A 112 -2.45 13.41 1.86
C ALA A 112 -3.52 12.35 1.56
N GLU A 113 -4.80 12.74 1.51
CA GLU A 113 -5.92 11.82 1.27
C GLU A 113 -5.77 11.01 -0.03
N ALA A 114 -5.18 11.61 -1.07
CA ALA A 114 -4.96 10.96 -2.36
C ALA A 114 -4.02 9.75 -2.23
N GLU A 115 -2.94 9.87 -1.47
CA GLU A 115 -1.98 8.80 -1.23
C GLU A 115 -2.63 7.66 -0.43
N PHE A 116 -3.39 7.98 0.62
CA PHE A 116 -4.16 6.97 1.36
C PHE A 116 -5.17 6.24 0.48
N LYS A 117 -5.85 6.96 -0.41
CA LYS A 117 -6.75 6.36 -1.40
C LYS A 117 -6.01 5.44 -2.37
N MET A 118 -4.87 5.87 -2.90
CA MET A 118 -4.10 5.08 -3.88
C MET A 118 -3.46 3.84 -3.25
N MET A 119 -2.97 3.95 -2.02
CA MET A 119 -2.43 2.82 -1.26
C MET A 119 -3.51 1.79 -0.90
N GLY A 120 -4.73 2.26 -0.60
CA GLY A 120 -5.82 1.40 -0.15
C GLY A 120 -5.53 0.73 1.19
N TRP A 121 -6.38 -0.22 1.57
CA TRP A 121 -6.30 -0.88 2.88
C TRP A 121 -5.54 -2.22 2.87
N VAL A 122 -5.47 -2.90 1.73
CA VAL A 122 -4.93 -4.27 1.68
C VAL A 122 -3.45 -4.29 1.98
N PHE A 123 -2.69 -3.36 1.40
CA PHE A 123 -1.25 -3.26 1.64
C PHE A 123 -0.92 -3.07 3.13
N PRO A 124 -1.47 -2.06 3.83
CA PRO A 124 -1.14 -1.86 5.23
C PRO A 124 -1.50 -3.07 6.08
N THR A 125 -2.65 -3.70 5.86
CA THR A 125 -3.08 -4.87 6.65
C THR A 125 -2.25 -6.14 6.40
N ALA A 126 -1.64 -6.28 5.23
CA ALA A 126 -0.88 -7.48 4.87
C ALA A 126 0.64 -7.35 5.11
N TYR A 127 1.16 -6.13 5.04
CA TYR A 127 2.61 -5.93 4.91
C TYR A 127 3.23 -5.02 5.96
N LEU A 128 2.45 -4.24 6.71
CA LEU A 128 2.97 -3.41 7.80
C LEU A 128 2.92 -4.13 9.14
N ASP A 129 3.93 -3.88 9.98
CA ASP A 129 3.94 -4.32 11.37
C ASP A 129 3.14 -3.38 12.29
N GLU A 130 3.02 -3.72 13.58
CA GLU A 130 2.25 -2.94 14.55
C GLU A 130 2.79 -1.51 14.74
N GLY A 131 4.11 -1.32 14.67
CA GLY A 131 4.74 0.00 14.84
C GLY A 131 4.47 0.89 13.64
N GLN A 132 4.58 0.34 12.43
CA GLN A 132 4.27 1.03 11.18
C GLN A 132 2.77 1.34 11.07
N MET A 133 1.91 0.40 11.46
CA MET A 133 0.46 0.60 11.50
C MET A 133 0.06 1.73 12.44
N ARG A 134 0.72 1.85 13.60
CA ARG A 134 0.52 2.97 14.53
C ARG A 134 0.85 4.32 13.89
N GLN A 135 1.97 4.42 13.19
CA GLN A 135 2.39 5.65 12.51
C GLN A 135 1.40 6.02 11.40
N LEU A 136 0.96 5.02 10.61
CA LEU A 136 -0.04 5.21 9.56
C LEU A 136 -1.37 5.73 10.13
N LEU A 137 -1.86 5.14 11.23
CA LEU A 137 -3.06 5.62 11.91
C LEU A 137 -2.89 7.03 12.47
N ALA A 138 -1.72 7.35 13.03
CA ALA A 138 -1.43 8.70 13.50
C ALA A 138 -1.50 9.72 12.37
N ARG A 139 -0.87 9.43 11.24
CA ARG A 139 -0.91 10.31 10.08
C ARG A 139 -2.33 10.48 9.53
N ALA A 140 -3.10 9.39 9.43
CA ALA A 140 -4.48 9.45 8.98
C ALA A 140 -5.35 10.30 9.93
N ALA A 141 -5.12 10.19 11.24
CA ALA A 141 -5.81 10.98 12.25
C ALA A 141 -5.42 12.46 12.20
N GLU A 142 -4.15 12.79 11.97
CA GLU A 142 -3.69 14.17 11.77
C GLU A 142 -4.37 14.82 10.57
N ILE A 143 -4.44 14.12 9.44
CA ILE A 143 -5.13 14.60 8.22
C ILE A 143 -6.62 14.86 8.52
N GLN A 144 -7.25 14.01 9.34
CA GLN A 144 -8.66 14.20 9.69
C GLN A 144 -8.89 15.34 10.71
N VAL A 145 -7.94 15.59 11.63
CA VAL A 145 -8.09 16.56 12.74
C VAL A 145 -7.55 17.96 12.40
N GLY A 146 -6.61 18.09 11.47
CA GLY A 146 -6.06 19.36 11.02
C GLY A 146 -6.40 19.71 9.56
N LEU A 147 -7.25 20.72 9.35
CA LEU A 147 -7.32 21.56 8.13
C LEU A 147 -7.72 20.87 6.81
N ARG A 148 -9.02 20.58 6.63
CA ARG A 148 -9.87 21.19 5.59
C ARG A 148 -11.27 20.56 5.63
N PRO A 149 -12.35 21.35 5.46
CA PRO A 149 -13.65 20.82 5.08
C PRO A 149 -13.60 20.48 3.58
N LEU A 150 -12.77 19.50 3.20
CA LEU A 150 -12.86 18.94 1.86
C LEU A 150 -13.96 17.89 1.88
N PRO A 151 -14.72 17.74 0.79
CA PRO A 151 -15.66 16.64 0.64
C PRO A 151 -14.84 15.35 0.77
N HIS A 152 -14.88 14.76 1.96
CA HIS A 152 -14.12 13.56 2.28
C HIS A 152 -14.37 12.56 1.16
N CYS A 153 -13.30 12.09 0.50
CA CYS A 153 -13.46 11.04 -0.47
C CYS A 153 -14.00 9.81 0.27
N ASP A 154 -15.27 9.46 0.05
CA ASP A 154 -15.92 8.32 0.72
C ASP A 154 -15.09 7.04 0.57
N ALA A 155 -14.39 6.89 -0.55
CA ALA A 155 -13.44 5.80 -0.78
C ALA A 155 -12.24 5.82 0.20
N CYS A 156 -11.64 6.98 0.46
CA CYS A 156 -10.55 7.11 1.44
C CYS A 156 -11.05 6.76 2.85
N ARG A 157 -12.25 7.24 3.23
CA ARG A 157 -12.88 6.90 4.50
C ARG A 157 -13.15 5.40 4.63
N ALA A 158 -13.70 4.77 3.58
CA ALA A 158 -13.95 3.33 3.56
C ALA A 158 -12.64 2.53 3.73
N HIS A 159 -11.57 2.92 3.04
CA HIS A 159 -10.26 2.28 3.18
C HIS A 159 -9.71 2.41 4.62
N LEU A 160 -9.77 3.60 5.20
CA LEU A 160 -9.35 3.82 6.58
C LEU A 160 -10.22 3.03 7.58
N GLY A 161 -11.52 2.89 7.30
CA GLY A 161 -12.43 2.02 8.05
C GLY A 161 -11.95 0.57 8.08
N HIS A 162 -11.59 0.00 6.93
CA HIS A 162 -11.05 -1.37 6.88
C HIS A 162 -9.74 -1.53 7.67
N VAL A 163 -8.85 -0.53 7.63
CA VAL A 163 -7.61 -0.55 8.41
C VAL A 163 -7.89 -0.52 9.92
N VAL A 164 -8.81 0.34 10.36
CA VAL A 164 -9.24 0.42 11.76
C VAL A 164 -9.85 -0.90 12.22
N ASP A 165 -10.68 -1.52 11.39
CA ASP A 165 -11.33 -2.80 11.68
C ASP A 165 -10.30 -3.91 11.85
N PHE A 166 -9.34 -3.96 10.93
CA PHE A 166 -8.23 -4.89 11.01
C PHE A 166 -7.42 -4.71 12.29
N VAL A 167 -7.08 -3.48 12.67
CA VAL A 167 -6.32 -3.23 13.91
C VAL A 167 -7.11 -3.69 15.14
N ARG A 168 -8.42 -3.44 15.18
CA ARG A 168 -9.28 -3.85 16.29
C ARG A 168 -9.43 -5.37 16.40
N GLU A 169 -9.62 -6.04 15.27
CA GLU A 169 -9.97 -7.47 15.24
C GLU A 169 -8.75 -8.38 15.19
N LYS A 170 -7.66 -7.95 14.53
CA LYS A 170 -6.48 -8.76 14.24
C LYS A 170 -5.22 -8.29 14.96
N MET A 171 -5.20 -7.07 15.52
CA MET A 171 -4.06 -6.53 16.28
C MET A 171 -4.48 -6.02 17.68
N PRO A 172 -5.01 -6.90 18.56
CA PRO A 172 -5.56 -6.48 19.86
C PRO A 172 -4.52 -5.80 20.77
N ARG A 173 -3.25 -6.19 20.68
CA ARG A 173 -2.14 -5.57 21.42
C ARG A 173 -1.87 -4.14 20.97
N LEU A 174 -1.84 -3.90 19.66
CA LEU A 174 -1.75 -2.56 19.10
C LEU A 174 -2.95 -1.71 19.54
N ASN A 175 -4.17 -2.20 19.34
CA ASN A 175 -5.39 -1.47 19.68
C ASN A 175 -5.42 -1.03 21.17
N ALA A 176 -5.01 -1.91 22.09
CA ALA A 176 -4.95 -1.61 23.51
C ALA A 176 -3.90 -0.53 23.88
N THR A 177 -2.87 -0.36 23.06
CA THR A 177 -1.75 0.55 23.33
C THR A 177 -1.79 1.83 22.50
N LEU A 178 -2.84 2.05 21.70
CA LEU A 178 -3.09 3.31 21.00
C LEU A 178 -3.31 4.44 22.01
N SER A 179 -2.86 5.65 21.68
CA SER A 179 -3.18 6.84 22.49
C SER A 179 -4.68 7.13 22.45
N GLU A 180 -5.18 7.83 23.47
CA GLU A 180 -6.61 8.20 23.55
C GLU A 180 -7.09 8.92 22.29
N PHE A 181 -6.25 9.79 21.73
CA PHE A 181 -6.50 10.47 20.46
C PHE A 181 -6.76 9.49 19.30
N LEU A 182 -5.92 8.46 19.15
CA LEU A 182 -6.08 7.47 18.07
C LEU A 182 -7.25 6.53 18.32
N GLN A 183 -7.55 6.21 19.58
CA GLN A 183 -8.75 5.44 19.92
C GLN A 183 -10.02 6.23 19.57
N LEU A 184 -10.06 7.53 19.84
CA LEU A 184 -11.16 8.42 19.45
C LEU A 184 -11.29 8.53 17.93
N TYR A 185 -10.17 8.68 17.22
CA TYR A 185 -10.14 8.64 15.75
C TYR A 185 -10.74 7.34 15.20
N CYS A 186 -10.25 6.17 15.67
CA CYS A 186 -10.77 4.86 15.27
C CYS A 186 -12.28 4.74 15.54
N LYS A 187 -12.76 5.27 16.67
CA LYS A 187 -14.19 5.30 17.01
C LYS A 187 -14.99 6.20 16.05
N LYS A 188 -14.48 7.38 15.71
CA LYS A 188 -15.11 8.32 14.77
C LYS A 188 -15.19 7.75 13.35
N VAL A 189 -14.12 7.12 12.86
CA VAL A 189 -14.10 6.49 11.53
C VAL A 189 -15.19 5.42 11.44
N LYS A 190 -15.37 4.59 12.48
CA LYS A 190 -16.45 3.61 12.59
C LYS A 190 -17.84 4.25 12.62
N GLN A 191 -18.03 5.27 13.45
CA GLN A 191 -19.32 5.97 13.58
C GLN A 191 -19.72 6.74 12.32
N SER A 192 -18.75 7.09 11.48
CA SER A 192 -18.95 7.82 10.22
C SER A 192 -19.10 6.90 9.00
N GLY A 193 -19.20 5.58 9.23
CA GLY A 193 -19.00 4.52 8.22
C GLY A 193 -20.03 3.39 8.19
N LEU A 194 -21.24 3.62 8.72
CA LEU A 194 -22.54 3.00 8.41
C LEU A 194 -23.61 3.59 9.34
#